data_AF-A0A7Z9L469-F1
#
_entry.id   AF-A0A7Z9L469-F1
#
_cell.length_a   1.000
_cell.length_b   1.000
_cell.length_c   1.000
_cell.angle_alpha   90.00
_cell.angle_beta   90.00
_cell.angle_gamma   90.00
#
_symmetry.space_group_name_H-M   'P 1'
#
loop_
_entity.id
_entity.type
_entity.pdbx_description
1 polymer ?
#
loop_
_entity_poly.entity_id
_entity_poly.type
_entity_poly.pdbx_seq_one_letter_code
_entity_poly.pdbx_strand_id
1 'polypeptide(L)'
;MPVSLHVGRAPVVVGKNRYGDAFSQDIVPWVNVLEARRKDGGKVAVLFEHPAHPVFTLEAPEGLTADFPGYAVQRLQEALGDEVVAMFVRAALEIQTPSR
;
A
#
# COMPACT_ATOMS: atom_id res chain seq x y z
N MET A 1 -16.06 -19.43 -7.61
CA MET A 1 -15.19 -20.07 -6.59
C MET A 1 -15.32 -19.29 -5.30
N PRO A 2 -15.73 -19.90 -4.17
CA PRO A 2 -15.76 -19.18 -2.90
C PRO A 2 -14.34 -18.83 -2.43
N VAL A 3 -14.16 -17.60 -1.95
CA VAL A 3 -12.89 -17.09 -1.40
C VAL A 3 -13.02 -16.81 0.10
N SER A 4 -11.88 -16.79 0.79
CA SER A 4 -11.75 -16.32 2.18
C SER A 4 -10.93 -15.03 2.20
N LEU A 5 -11.26 -14.13 3.13
CA LEU A 5 -10.55 -12.88 3.31
C LEU A 5 -9.58 -12.98 4.49
N HIS A 6 -8.36 -12.52 4.29
CA HIS A 6 -7.32 -12.48 5.33
C HIS A 6 -6.80 -11.06 5.44
N VAL A 7 -6.73 -10.54 6.66
CA VAL A 7 -6.24 -9.19 6.93
C VAL A 7 -4.93 -9.26 7.71
N GLY A 8 -4.04 -8.32 7.45
CA GLY A 8 -2.75 -8.25 8.11
C GLY A 8 -2.21 -6.82 8.19
N ARG A 9 -1.27 -6.63 9.12
CA ARG A 9 -0.40 -5.45 9.20
C ARG A 9 1.04 -5.89 9.23
N ALA A 10 1.89 -5.15 8.52
CA ALA A 10 3.33 -5.33 8.59
C ALA A 10 4.01 -3.96 8.80
N PRO A 11 5.05 -3.88 9.65
CA PRO A 11 5.79 -2.65 9.83
C PRO A 11 6.42 -2.17 8.52
N VAL A 12 6.20 -0.90 8.16
CA VAL A 12 6.87 -0.23 7.04
C VAL A 12 6.82 1.28 7.23
N VAL A 13 7.83 1.97 6.71
CA VAL A 13 7.84 3.43 6.63
C VAL A 13 8.23 3.80 5.20
N VAL A 14 7.26 4.33 4.44
CA VAL A 14 7.46 4.69 3.02
C VAL A 14 7.83 6.17 2.85
N GLY A 15 7.59 7.01 3.85
CA GLY A 15 7.85 8.44 3.75
C GLY A 15 7.94 9.13 5.11
N LYS A 16 7.97 10.47 5.07
CA LYS A 16 8.00 11.35 6.24
C LYS A 16 6.83 12.32 6.22
N ASN A 17 6.44 12.85 7.37
CA ASN A 17 5.52 13.97 7.40
C ASN A 17 6.21 15.23 6.82
N ARG A 18 5.67 15.75 5.71
CA ARG A 18 6.25 16.92 5.02
C ARG A 18 5.92 18.26 5.67
N TYR A 19 4.95 18.31 6.58
CA TYR A 19 4.51 19.55 7.21
C TYR A 19 5.26 19.89 8.51
N GLY A 20 6.17 19.02 8.97
CA GLY A 20 7.03 19.33 10.13
C GLY A 20 6.21 19.71 11.37
N ASP A 21 6.75 20.58 12.20
CA ASP A 21 6.18 21.02 13.49
C ASP A 21 4.82 21.73 13.38
N ALA A 22 4.33 22.04 12.17
CA ALA A 22 3.00 22.60 11.98
C ALA A 22 1.88 21.59 12.29
N PHE A 23 2.20 20.29 12.30
CA PHE A 23 1.31 19.18 12.68
C PHE A 23 2.10 18.13 13.48
N SER A 24 1.45 17.02 13.88
CA SER A 24 2.19 15.95 14.55
C SER A 24 3.21 15.31 13.61
N GLN A 25 4.34 14.86 14.16
CA GLN A 25 5.31 14.05 13.43
C GLN A 25 4.85 12.59 13.25
N ASP A 26 3.61 12.28 13.61
CA ASP A 26 3.11 10.91 13.56
C ASP A 26 3.04 10.46 12.11
N ILE A 27 3.56 9.26 11.90
CA ILE A 27 3.46 8.52 10.66
C ILE A 27 2.75 7.21 10.97
N VAL A 28 1.96 6.70 10.02
CA VAL A 28 1.46 5.32 10.14
C VAL A 28 2.64 4.38 9.89
N PRO A 29 3.09 3.58 10.89
CA PRO A 29 4.31 2.81 10.79
C PRO A 29 4.06 1.38 10.25
N TRP A 30 2.97 1.19 9.50
CA TRP A 30 2.58 -0.11 8.95
C TRP A 30 1.81 0.03 7.64
N VAL A 31 1.84 -1.04 6.84
CA VAL A 31 0.94 -1.27 5.71
C VAL A 31 -0.22 -2.14 6.17
N ASN A 32 -1.44 -1.86 5.73
CA ASN A 32 -2.55 -2.80 5.86
C ASN A 32 -2.61 -3.66 4.60
N VAL A 33 -2.92 -4.95 4.76
CA VAL A 33 -3.06 -5.90 3.65
C VAL A 33 -4.41 -6.62 3.79
N LEU A 34 -5.11 -6.76 2.68
CA LEU A 34 -6.27 -7.62 2.51
C LEU A 34 -5.98 -8.62 1.39
N GLU A 35 -6.01 -9.91 1.71
CA GLU A 35 -5.82 -10.98 0.75
C GLU A 35 -7.14 -11.72 0.51
N ALA A 36 -7.48 -11.95 -0.75
CA ALA A 36 -8.50 -12.89 -1.16
C ALA A 36 -7.84 -14.23 -1.50
N ARG A 37 -8.14 -15.28 -0.73
CA ARG A 37 -7.58 -16.62 -0.91
C ARG A 37 -8.65 -17.60 -1.35
N ARG A 38 -8.36 -18.40 -2.39
CA ARG A 38 -9.13 -19.58 -2.78
C ARG A 38 -9.13 -20.58 -1.62
N LYS A 39 -10.17 -21.41 -1.51
CA LYS A 39 -10.26 -22.44 -0.46
C LYS A 39 -9.15 -23.50 -0.54
N ASP A 40 -8.57 -23.71 -1.72
CA ASP A 40 -7.44 -24.62 -1.96
C ASP A 40 -6.08 -24.04 -1.54
N GLY A 41 -6.04 -22.80 -1.03
CA GLY A 41 -4.85 -22.13 -0.51
C GLY A 41 -4.20 -21.12 -1.46
N GLY A 42 -4.60 -21.07 -2.74
CA GLY A 42 -4.08 -20.10 -3.70
C GLY A 42 -4.53 -18.66 -3.42
N LYS A 43 -3.67 -17.66 -3.66
CA LYS A 43 -4.09 -16.25 -3.63
C LYS A 43 -4.78 -15.89 -4.94
N VAL A 44 -5.79 -15.03 -4.86
CA VAL A 44 -6.50 -14.45 -6.03
C VAL A 44 -6.17 -12.98 -6.17
N ALA A 45 -6.16 -12.27 -5.04
CA ALA A 45 -5.88 -10.85 -5.03
C ALA A 45 -5.21 -10.43 -3.72
N VAL A 46 -4.40 -9.38 -3.81
CA VAL A 46 -3.78 -8.70 -2.68
C VAL A 46 -4.05 -7.20 -2.84
N LEU A 47 -4.79 -6.63 -1.90
CA LEU A 47 -4.93 -5.19 -1.74
C LEU A 47 -4.05 -4.75 -0.58
N PHE A 48 -3.23 -3.72 -0.79
CA PHE A 48 -2.46 -3.12 0.29
C PHE A 48 -2.64 -1.60 0.31
N GLU A 49 -2.60 -1.02 1.51
CA GLU A 49 -2.72 0.42 1.69
C GLU A 49 -1.67 0.99 2.65
N HIS A 50 -1.20 2.19 2.30
CA HIS A 50 -0.33 2.99 3.14
C HIS A 50 -0.56 4.48 2.85
N PRO A 51 -0.56 5.37 3.86
CA PRO A 51 -0.67 6.80 3.65
C PRO A 51 0.69 7.36 3.19
N ALA A 52 0.91 7.39 1.88
CA ALA A 52 2.07 8.03 1.27
C ALA A 52 1.70 8.62 -0.10
N HIS A 53 2.29 9.78 -0.41
CA HIS A 53 2.13 10.39 -1.72
C HIS A 53 3.06 9.71 -2.74
N PRO A 54 2.55 9.26 -3.91
CA PRO A 54 3.37 8.71 -4.98
C PRO A 54 4.04 9.84 -5.77
N VAL A 55 5.15 10.34 -5.22
CA VAL A 55 5.88 11.48 -5.74
C VAL A 55 7.39 11.25 -5.81
N PHE A 56 7.84 9.99 -5.71
CA PHE A 56 9.28 9.64 -5.75
C PHE A 56 9.90 9.95 -7.11
N THR A 57 9.12 9.93 -8.18
CA THR A 57 9.62 10.11 -9.54
C THR A 57 9.24 11.46 -10.14
N LEU A 58 8.78 12.44 -9.33
CA LEU A 58 8.39 13.78 -9.83
C LEU A 58 9.55 14.52 -10.54
N GLU A 59 10.80 14.23 -10.16
CA GLU A 59 12.00 14.83 -10.75
C GLU A 59 12.65 13.95 -11.83
N ALA A 60 12.04 12.81 -12.17
CA ALA A 60 12.59 11.92 -13.19
C ALA A 60 12.42 12.58 -14.59
N PRO A 61 13.50 12.67 -15.40
CA PRO A 61 13.49 13.50 -16.59
C PRO A 61 12.46 13.11 -17.65
N GLU A 62 12.12 11.82 -17.80
CA GLU A 62 11.17 11.33 -18.81
C GLU A 62 10.52 10.01 -18.38
N GLY A 63 9.19 9.88 -18.56
CA GLY A 63 8.45 8.62 -18.47
C GLY A 63 7.12 8.68 -17.69
N LEU A 64 6.03 8.20 -18.29
CA LEU A 64 4.79 7.93 -17.56
C LEU A 64 5.01 6.75 -16.60
N THR A 65 4.81 6.98 -15.31
CA THR A 65 5.07 5.99 -14.26
C THR A 65 3.95 5.96 -13.24
N ALA A 66 3.75 4.78 -12.64
CA ALA A 66 2.85 4.56 -11.51
C ALA A 66 3.58 4.70 -10.15
N ASP A 67 4.81 5.21 -10.13
CA ASP A 67 5.64 5.53 -8.95
C ASP A 67 5.84 4.28 -8.04
N PHE A 68 6.19 4.47 -6.76
CA PHE A 68 6.40 3.39 -5.80
C PHE A 68 5.20 2.41 -5.71
N PRO A 69 3.91 2.84 -5.82
CA PRO A 69 2.80 1.89 -5.81
C PRO A 69 2.85 0.94 -7.00
N GLY A 70 3.11 1.47 -8.20
CA GLY A 70 3.24 0.66 -9.41
C GLY A 70 4.41 -0.31 -9.31
N TYR A 71 5.54 0.15 -8.80
CA TYR A 71 6.71 -0.71 -8.54
C TYR A 71 6.37 -1.84 -7.55
N ALA A 72 5.69 -1.54 -6.45
CA ALA A 72 5.27 -2.54 -5.47
C ALA A 72 4.28 -3.56 -6.05
N VAL A 73 3.28 -3.10 -6.82
CA VAL A 73 2.32 -3.96 -7.53
C VAL A 73 3.04 -4.89 -8.51
N GLN A 74 4.02 -4.37 -9.26
CA GLN A 74 4.82 -5.19 -10.18
C GLN A 74 5.60 -6.26 -9.43
N ARG A 75 6.33 -5.90 -8.35
CA ARG A 75 7.11 -6.85 -7.55
C ARG A 75 6.22 -7.93 -6.91
N LEU A 76 5.02 -7.58 -6.46
CA LEU A 76 4.07 -8.54 -5.90
C LEU A 76 3.56 -9.54 -6.95
N GLN A 77 3.25 -9.08 -8.16
CA GLN A 77 2.83 -9.97 -9.25
C GLN A 77 3.97 -10.91 -9.66
N GLU A 78 5.20 -10.41 -9.80
CA GLU A 78 6.37 -11.24 -10.09
C GLU A 78 6.63 -12.31 -9.00
N ALA A 79 6.40 -11.97 -7.73
CA ALA A 79 6.63 -12.88 -6.61
C ALA A 79 5.49 -13.89 -6.39
N LEU A 80 4.24 -13.51 -6.68
CA LEU A 80 3.05 -14.31 -6.39
C LEU A 80 2.48 -15.03 -7.62
N GLY A 81 2.95 -14.67 -8.81
CA GLY A 81 2.49 -15.17 -10.11
C GLY A 81 1.44 -14.27 -10.76
N ASP A 82 1.42 -14.28 -12.10
CA ASP A 82 0.59 -13.41 -12.95
C ASP A 82 -0.93 -13.62 -12.77
N GLU A 83 -1.34 -14.74 -12.18
CA GLU A 83 -2.73 -15.06 -11.83
C GLU A 83 -3.23 -14.30 -10.59
N VAL A 84 -2.34 -13.60 -9.86
CA VAL A 84 -2.68 -12.83 -8.66
C VAL A 84 -2.80 -11.35 -8.99
N VAL A 85 -3.97 -10.78 -8.71
CA VAL A 85 -4.21 -9.35 -8.89
C VAL A 85 -3.68 -8.58 -7.67
N ALA A 86 -2.59 -7.83 -7.83
CA ALA A 86 -2.07 -6.95 -6.79
C ALA A 86 -2.54 -5.50 -7.02
N MET A 87 -2.98 -4.83 -5.95
CA MET A 87 -3.52 -3.47 -6.00
C MET A 87 -3.03 -2.64 -4.82
N PHE A 88 -2.73 -1.37 -5.08
CA PHE A 88 -2.47 -0.38 -4.05
C PHE A 88 -3.64 0.60 -3.94
N VAL A 89 -4.03 0.92 -2.70
CA VAL A 89 -4.92 2.05 -2.40
C VAL A 89 -4.21 2.99 -1.44
N ARG A 90 -4.34 4.28 -1.69
CA ARG A 90 -3.82 5.31 -0.78
C ARG A 90 -4.77 5.41 0.42
N ALA A 91 -4.25 5.14 1.63
CA ALA A 91 -4.98 5.38 2.87
C ALA A 91 -5.11 6.89 3.15
N ALA A 92 -6.02 7.28 4.05
CA ALA A 92 -6.16 8.66 4.49
C ALA A 92 -4.82 9.18 5.04
N LEU A 93 -4.34 10.31 4.50
CA LEU A 93 -3.09 10.97 4.90
C LEU A 93 -3.19 11.75 6.21
N GLU A 94 -4.38 11.79 6.81
CA GLU A 94 -4.68 12.54 8.02
C GLU A 94 -5.28 11.57 9.05
N ILE A 95 -4.56 11.36 10.15
CA ILE A 95 -5.11 10.67 11.31
C ILE A 95 -5.94 11.72 12.07
N GLN A 96 -7.22 11.84 11.76
CA GLN A 96 -8.14 12.50 12.68
C GLN A 96 -8.25 11.62 13.91
N THR A 97 -7.56 12.01 14.98
CA THR A 97 -7.76 11.39 16.29
C THR A 97 -9.18 11.76 16.71
N PRO A 98 -10.07 10.80 17.01
CA PRO A 98 -11.40 11.14 17.50
C PRO A 98 -11.23 12.01 18.76
N SER A 99 -11.88 13.17 18.77
CA SER A 99 -11.99 13.99 19.97
C SER A 99 -12.59 13.14 21.08
N ARG A 100 -11.88 13.08 22.22
CA ARG A 100 -12.32 12.39 23.44
C ARG A 100 -13.68 12.88 23.92
#